data_AF-A0A8T5NED8-F1
#
_entry.id   AF-A0A8T5NED8-F1
#
_cell.length_a   1.000
_cell.length_b   1.000
_cell.length_c   1.000
_cell.angle_alpha   90.00
_cell.angle_beta   90.00
_cell.angle_gamma   90.00
#
_symmetry.space_group_name_H-M   'P 1'
#
loop_
_entity.id
_entity.type
_entity.pdbx_description
1 polymer ?
#
loop_
_entity_poly.entity_id
_entity_poly.type
_entity_poly.pdbx_seq_one_letter_code
_entity_poly.pdbx_strand_id
1 'polypeptide(L)'
;SDERPGAKYYRWEMKGVPVRVEIGPRDLKNNVATVVRRDNGKKETAPLANIVEEVRDRFRFIHENLLEKAAISLKGRIKDCNTLEEVKEKITEGIARIAWCSERECGLSMEEAVGAAILGIPEGELGRGMGKCPACGRETENMAIMAKTY
;
A
#
# COMPACT_ATOMS: atom_id res chain seq x y z
N SER A 1 12.16 -35.58 6.38
CA SER A 1 12.60 -34.25 6.84
C SER A 1 12.35 -34.14 8.33
N ASP A 2 13.43 -34.09 9.12
CA ASP A 2 13.46 -34.04 10.60
C ASP A 2 13.00 -32.70 11.21
N GLU A 3 12.48 -31.82 10.36
CA GLU A 3 12.11 -30.48 10.77
C GLU A 3 10.72 -30.48 11.40
N ARG A 4 10.65 -29.99 12.65
CA ARG A 4 9.39 -29.86 13.40
C ARG A 4 8.40 -29.00 12.60
N PRO A 5 7.09 -29.32 12.59
CA PRO A 5 6.09 -28.58 11.82
C PRO A 5 6.14 -27.06 12.04
N GLY A 6 6.31 -26.61 13.29
CA GLY A 6 6.43 -25.18 13.60
C GLY A 6 7.63 -24.48 12.93
N ALA A 7 8.76 -25.17 12.77
CA ALA A 7 9.92 -24.61 12.07
C ALA A 7 9.65 -24.45 10.56
N LYS A 8 8.89 -25.38 9.96
CA LYS A 8 8.41 -25.24 8.58
C LYS A 8 7.48 -24.05 8.43
N TYR A 9 6.56 -23.85 9.38
CA TYR A 9 5.59 -22.75 9.34
C TYR A 9 6.32 -21.40 9.34
N TYR A 10 7.21 -21.20 10.30
CA TYR A 10 8.02 -19.98 10.40
C TYR A 10 8.83 -19.72 9.12
N ARG A 11 9.50 -20.74 8.59
CA ARG A 11 10.28 -20.62 7.35
C ARG A 11 9.45 -20.11 6.18
N TRP A 12 8.25 -20.65 5.98
CA TRP A 12 7.39 -20.27 4.86
C TRP A 12 6.69 -18.93 5.09
N GLU A 13 6.40 -18.57 6.33
CA GLU A 13 5.90 -17.24 6.69
C GLU A 13 6.94 -16.14 6.43
N MET A 14 8.21 -16.42 6.71
CA MET A 14 9.34 -15.52 6.41
C MET A 14 9.55 -15.33 4.91
N LYS A 15 9.27 -16.37 4.11
CA LYS A 15 9.28 -16.27 2.64
C LYS A 15 8.05 -15.58 2.06
N GLY A 16 7.06 -15.22 2.88
CA GLY A 16 5.84 -14.55 2.42
C GLY A 16 4.90 -15.46 1.62
N VAL A 17 4.95 -16.78 1.81
CA VAL A 17 4.03 -17.69 1.11
C VAL A 17 2.58 -17.33 1.49
N PRO A 18 1.70 -16.98 0.52
CA PRO A 18 0.41 -16.38 0.82
C PRO A 18 -0.57 -17.32 1.51
N VAL A 19 -0.54 -18.60 1.15
CA VAL A 19 -1.42 -19.65 1.68
C VAL A 19 -0.59 -20.83 2.13
N ARG A 20 -0.80 -21.29 3.36
CA ARG A 20 -0.27 -22.54 3.89
C ARG A 20 -1.40 -23.53 4.09
N VAL A 21 -1.24 -24.76 3.59
CA VAL A 21 -2.17 -25.86 3.81
C VAL A 21 -1.54 -26.85 4.78
N GLU A 22 -2.19 -27.09 5.90
CA GLU A 22 -1.78 -28.03 6.94
C GLU A 22 -2.68 -29.27 6.87
N ILE A 23 -2.04 -30.45 6.80
CA ILE A 23 -2.73 -31.75 6.72
C ILE A 23 -2.12 -32.67 7.77
N GLY A 24 -2.85 -32.90 8.87
CA GLY A 24 -2.49 -33.87 9.90
C GLY A 24 -3.27 -35.19 9.81
N PRO A 25 -2.92 -36.20 10.63
CA PRO A 25 -3.65 -37.47 10.68
C PRO A 25 -5.13 -37.32 11.04
N ARG A 26 -5.50 -36.32 11.85
CA ARG A 26 -6.89 -36.01 12.20
C ARG A 26 -7.66 -35.41 11.03
N ASP A 27 -7.02 -34.55 10.26
CA ASP A 27 -7.65 -33.87 9.11
C ASP A 27 -7.94 -34.88 7.99
N LEU A 28 -7.00 -35.80 7.75
CA LEU A 28 -7.18 -36.92 6.81
C LEU A 28 -8.35 -37.82 7.22
N LYS A 29 -8.50 -38.16 8.50
CA LYS A 29 -9.65 -38.95 9.00
C LYS A 29 -10.99 -38.27 8.77
N ASN A 30 -10.99 -36.93 8.75
CA ASN A 30 -12.19 -36.11 8.57
C ASN A 30 -12.37 -35.60 7.13
N ASN A 31 -11.50 -35.97 6.19
CA ASN A 31 -11.46 -35.45 4.81
C ASN A 31 -11.41 -33.92 4.71
N VAL A 32 -10.64 -33.27 5.58
CA VAL A 32 -10.44 -31.82 5.61
C VAL A 32 -8.95 -31.46 5.57
N ALA A 33 -8.67 -30.17 5.36
CA ALA A 33 -7.37 -29.55 5.56
C ALA A 33 -7.53 -28.20 6.27
N THR A 34 -6.51 -27.76 7.00
CA THR A 34 -6.48 -26.41 7.57
C THR A 34 -5.74 -25.48 6.62
N VAL A 35 -6.41 -24.42 6.17
CA VAL A 35 -5.86 -23.39 5.30
C VAL A 35 -5.56 -22.14 6.13
N VAL A 36 -4.32 -21.68 6.06
CA VAL A 36 -3.84 -20.51 6.80
C VAL A 36 -3.40 -19.41 5.83
N ARG A 37 -3.92 -18.21 6.05
CA ARG A 37 -3.59 -17.01 5.30
C ARG A 37 -2.43 -16.25 5.92
N ARG A 38 -1.48 -15.80 5.11
CA ARG A 38 -0.32 -15.04 5.58
C ARG A 38 -0.60 -13.57 5.88
N ASP A 39 -1.52 -12.94 5.15
CA ASP A 39 -1.80 -11.50 5.26
C ASP A 39 -2.45 -11.12 6.60
N ASN A 40 -3.25 -12.01 7.18
CA ASN A 40 -3.97 -11.78 8.44
C ASN A 40 -3.84 -12.91 9.49
N GLY A 41 -3.18 -14.02 9.16
CA GLY A 41 -3.02 -15.16 10.07
C GLY A 41 -4.29 -16.01 10.28
N LYS A 42 -5.38 -15.74 9.56
CA LYS A 42 -6.65 -16.46 9.71
C LYS A 42 -6.47 -17.93 9.31
N LYS A 43 -7.02 -18.82 10.14
CA LYS A 43 -7.02 -20.28 9.93
C LYS A 43 -8.44 -20.76 9.73
N GLU A 44 -8.68 -21.53 8.69
CA GLU A 44 -10.00 -22.06 8.36
C GLU A 44 -9.88 -23.52 7.92
N THR A 45 -10.88 -24.32 8.23
CA THR A 45 -10.95 -25.71 7.78
C THR A 45 -11.70 -25.78 6.46
N ALA A 46 -11.15 -26.49 5.48
CA ALA A 46 -11.73 -26.69 4.17
C ALA A 46 -11.83 -28.20 3.83
N PRO A 47 -12.90 -28.66 3.15
CA PRO A 47 -12.97 -30.03 2.64
C PRO A 47 -11.86 -30.32 1.63
N LEU A 48 -11.23 -31.50 1.71
CA LEU A 48 -10.19 -31.90 0.76
C LEU A 48 -10.72 -31.98 -0.68
N ALA A 49 -12.00 -32.33 -0.86
CA ALA A 49 -12.64 -32.43 -2.17
C ALA A 49 -12.64 -31.09 -2.94
N ASN A 50 -12.69 -29.96 -2.24
CA ASN A 50 -12.79 -28.61 -2.83
C ASN A 50 -11.54 -27.77 -2.56
N ILE A 51 -10.42 -28.40 -2.17
CA ILE A 51 -9.24 -27.67 -1.67
C ILE A 51 -8.63 -26.77 -2.74
N VAL A 52 -8.74 -27.13 -4.02
CA VAL A 52 -8.19 -26.35 -5.14
C VAL A 52 -8.96 -25.04 -5.30
N GLU A 53 -10.28 -25.11 -5.28
CA GLU A 53 -11.17 -23.95 -5.34
C GLU A 53 -10.97 -23.05 -4.13
N GLU A 54 -10.94 -23.62 -2.92
CA GLU A 54 -10.71 -22.86 -1.69
C GLU A 54 -9.37 -22.11 -1.71
N VAL A 55 -8.29 -22.75 -2.18
CA VAL A 55 -6.99 -22.09 -2.30
C VAL A 55 -7.02 -20.96 -3.33
N ARG A 56 -7.69 -21.15 -4.48
CA ARG A 56 -7.86 -20.09 -5.49
C ARG A 56 -8.62 -18.89 -4.93
N ASP A 57 -9.70 -19.13 -4.20
CA ASP A 57 -10.47 -18.07 -3.55
C ASP A 57 -9.64 -17.33 -2.50
N ARG A 58 -8.82 -18.06 -1.72
CA ARG A 58 -7.92 -17.41 -0.76
C ARG A 58 -6.89 -16.53 -1.44
N PHE A 59 -6.33 -16.89 -2.60
CA PHE A 59 -5.45 -15.98 -3.33
C PHE A 59 -6.17 -14.71 -3.79
N ARG A 60 -7.40 -14.83 -4.29
CA ARG A 60 -8.23 -13.69 -4.68
C ARG A 60 -8.47 -12.73 -3.51
N PHE A 61 -8.92 -13.26 -2.37
CA PHE A 61 -9.18 -12.45 -1.17
C PHE A 61 -7.92 -11.85 -0.56
N ILE A 62 -6.78 -12.54 -0.64
CA ILE A 62 -5.50 -11.98 -0.20
C ILE A 62 -5.13 -10.79 -1.09
N HIS A 63 -5.29 -10.92 -2.40
CA HIS A 63 -4.99 -9.83 -3.34
C HIS A 63 -5.88 -8.61 -3.07
N GLU A 64 -7.20 -8.81 -2.99
CA GLU A 64 -8.16 -7.74 -2.70
C GLU A 64 -7.86 -7.04 -1.38
N ASN A 65 -7.63 -7.80 -0.30
CA ASN A 65 -7.34 -7.23 1.01
C ASN A 65 -6.03 -6.43 1.05
N LEU A 66 -4.98 -6.93 0.39
CA LEU A 66 -3.69 -6.24 0.35
C LEU A 66 -3.79 -4.96 -0.48
N LEU A 67 -4.49 -5.00 -1.61
CA LEU A 67 -4.74 -3.83 -2.45
C LEU A 67 -5.54 -2.76 -1.71
N GLU A 68 -6.65 -3.15 -1.06
CA GLU A 68 -7.48 -2.24 -0.29
C GLU A 68 -6.69 -1.61 0.86
N LYS A 69 -5.97 -2.42 1.65
CA LYS A 69 -5.14 -1.94 2.75
C LYS A 69 -4.06 -0.96 2.27
N ALA A 70 -3.41 -1.26 1.15
CA ALA A 70 -2.40 -0.37 0.56
C ALA A 70 -3.04 0.93 0.06
N ALA A 71 -4.19 0.88 -0.58
CA ALA A 71 -4.91 2.04 -1.08
C ALA A 71 -5.37 2.97 0.06
N ILE A 72 -5.92 2.41 1.15
CA ILE A 72 -6.30 3.17 2.35
C ILE A 72 -5.07 3.81 2.98
N SER A 73 -3.98 3.04 3.12
CA SER A 73 -2.73 3.55 3.68
C SER A 73 -2.13 4.68 2.82
N LEU A 74 -2.18 4.57 1.49
CA LEU A 74 -1.69 5.60 0.58
C LEU A 74 -2.54 6.87 0.70
N LYS A 75 -3.86 6.75 0.60
CA LYS A 75 -4.79 7.88 0.76
C LYS A 75 -4.60 8.60 2.09
N GLY A 76 -4.45 7.84 3.19
CA GLY A 76 -4.23 8.40 4.52
C GLY A 76 -2.90 9.15 4.68
N ARG A 77 -1.89 8.81 3.87
CA ARG A 77 -0.56 9.46 3.87
C ARG A 77 -0.48 10.70 2.98
N ILE A 78 -1.41 10.88 2.05
CA ILE A 78 -1.47 12.09 1.24
C ILE A 78 -2.14 13.19 2.06
N LYS A 79 -1.47 14.33 2.20
CA LYS A 79 -1.95 15.49 2.95
C LYS A 79 -1.98 16.71 2.06
N ASP A 80 -3.12 17.37 1.97
CA ASP A 80 -3.23 18.67 1.29
C ASP A 80 -2.46 19.74 2.06
N CYS A 81 -1.72 20.56 1.32
CA CYS A 81 -0.92 21.67 1.82
C CYS A 81 -1.16 22.93 0.97
N ASN A 82 -1.17 24.09 1.62
CA ASN A 82 -1.31 25.39 0.95
C ASN A 82 -0.01 26.19 0.93
N THR A 83 0.92 25.90 1.83
CA THR A 83 2.20 26.62 1.95
C THR A 83 3.39 25.65 1.96
N LEU A 84 4.59 26.17 1.67
CA LEU A 84 5.81 25.34 1.68
C LEU A 84 6.22 24.93 3.09
N GLU A 85 5.84 25.69 4.11
CA GLU A 85 6.02 25.34 5.52
C GLU A 85 5.20 24.10 5.88
N GLU A 86 3.93 24.06 5.49
CA GLU A 86 3.07 22.88 5.70
C GLU A 86 3.62 21.65 4.96
N VAL A 87 4.21 21.83 3.78
CA VAL A 87 4.89 20.74 3.05
C VAL A 87 6.08 20.23 3.87
N LYS A 88 6.96 21.11 4.36
CA LYS A 88 8.14 20.71 5.16
C LYS A 88 7.76 19.87 6.37
N GLU A 89 6.68 20.24 7.05
CA GLU A 89 6.17 19.50 8.20
C GLU A 89 5.65 18.12 7.78
N LYS A 90 4.74 18.06 6.81
CA LYS A 90 4.00 16.83 6.46
C LYS A 90 4.80 15.83 5.62
N ILE A 91 5.84 16.28 4.91
CA ILE A 91 6.65 15.40 4.03
C ILE A 91 7.58 14.46 4.80
N THR A 92 7.72 14.66 6.12
CA THR A 92 8.48 13.75 6.98
C THR A 92 7.71 12.46 7.28
N GLU A 93 6.38 12.52 7.30
CA GLU A 93 5.49 11.42 7.67
C GLU A 93 4.69 10.85 6.49
N GLY A 94 4.76 11.48 5.32
CA GLY A 94 3.98 11.08 4.17
C GLY A 94 4.23 11.88 2.90
N ILE A 95 3.15 12.12 2.18
CA ILE A 95 3.12 12.70 0.84
C ILE A 95 2.36 14.03 0.92
N ALA A 96 2.94 15.12 0.45
CA ALA A 96 2.27 16.41 0.40
C ALA A 96 1.60 16.60 -0.97
N ARG A 97 0.36 17.08 -0.97
CA ARG A 97 -0.39 17.47 -2.17
C ARG A 97 -0.54 18.99 -2.15
N ILE A 98 -0.05 19.66 -3.18
CA ILE A 98 0.05 21.13 -3.21
C ILE A 98 -0.24 21.70 -4.58
N ALA A 99 -0.81 22.91 -4.62
CA ALA A 99 -1.10 23.61 -5.86
C ALA A 99 0.19 23.96 -6.61
N TRP A 100 0.27 23.61 -7.89
CA TRP A 100 1.43 23.91 -8.73
C TRP A 100 0.99 24.47 -10.09
N CYS A 101 1.62 25.55 -10.51
CA CYS A 101 1.34 26.18 -11.80
C CYS A 101 1.91 25.42 -13.01
N SER A 102 2.51 24.24 -12.80
CA SER A 102 3.14 23.39 -13.84
C SER A 102 4.38 23.98 -14.51
N GLU A 103 4.81 25.18 -14.09
CA GLU A 103 6.04 25.79 -14.57
C GLU A 103 7.27 25.19 -13.88
N ARG A 104 8.28 24.91 -14.69
CA ARG A 104 9.54 24.27 -14.26
C ARG A 104 10.26 25.09 -13.19
N GLU A 105 10.36 26.41 -13.35
CA GLU A 105 11.05 27.29 -12.41
C GLU A 105 10.39 27.28 -11.03
N CYS A 106 9.06 27.32 -10.99
CA CYS A 106 8.29 27.18 -9.75
C CYS A 106 8.52 25.79 -9.13
N GLY A 107 8.59 24.75 -9.95
CA GLY A 107 8.87 23.39 -9.47
C GLY A 107 10.21 23.32 -8.74
N LEU A 108 11.29 23.73 -9.42
CA LEU A 108 12.66 23.74 -8.87
C LEU A 108 12.76 24.59 -7.59
N SER A 109 12.14 25.77 -7.57
CA SER A 109 12.13 26.63 -6.39
C SER A 109 11.44 25.99 -5.18
N MET A 110 10.31 25.29 -5.39
CA MET A 110 9.62 24.58 -4.31
C MET A 110 10.45 23.38 -3.82
N GLU A 111 11.09 22.65 -4.73
CA GLU A 111 11.94 21.51 -4.38
C GLU A 111 13.14 21.95 -3.53
N GLU A 112 13.82 23.03 -3.92
CA GLU A 112 14.94 23.61 -3.18
C GLU A 112 14.50 24.14 -1.81
N ALA A 113 13.36 24.84 -1.76
CA ALA A 113 12.83 25.38 -0.52
C ALA A 113 12.49 24.28 0.50
N VAL A 114 11.87 23.19 0.05
CA VAL A 114 11.36 22.08 0.90
C VAL A 114 12.42 21.01 1.16
N GLY A 115 13.35 20.80 0.23
CA GLY A 115 14.29 19.67 0.25
C GLY A 115 13.63 18.34 -0.12
N ALA A 116 12.67 18.36 -1.05
CA ALA A 116 11.95 17.18 -1.53
C ALA A 116 11.52 17.35 -2.99
N ALA A 117 11.32 16.25 -3.71
CA ALA A 117 11.01 16.29 -5.14
C ALA A 117 9.51 16.42 -5.41
N ILE A 118 9.18 17.11 -6.51
CA ILE A 118 7.85 17.06 -7.12
C ILE A 118 7.79 15.80 -7.99
N LEU A 119 6.91 14.88 -7.63
CA LEU A 119 6.71 13.63 -8.39
C LEU A 119 5.86 13.84 -9.64
N GLY A 120 5.10 14.94 -9.69
CA GLY A 120 4.24 15.32 -10.80
C GLY A 120 2.80 15.55 -10.37
N ILE A 121 1.93 15.73 -11.36
CA ILE A 121 0.49 15.90 -11.19
C ILE A 121 -0.16 14.53 -11.42
N PRO A 122 -0.75 13.90 -10.39
CA PRO A 122 -1.42 12.62 -10.54
C PRO A 122 -2.60 12.70 -11.52
N GLU A 123 -2.95 11.59 -12.14
CA GLU A 123 -4.19 11.50 -12.92
C GLU A 123 -5.43 11.49 -12.00
N GLY A 124 -6.58 11.87 -12.56
CA GLY A 124 -7.86 11.87 -11.86
C GLY A 124 -8.00 12.99 -10.82
N GLU A 125 -8.92 12.80 -9.86
CA GLU A 125 -9.28 13.82 -8.87
C GLU A 125 -8.10 14.27 -7.99
N LEU A 126 -7.13 13.38 -7.77
CA LEU A 126 -5.97 13.68 -6.94
C LEU A 126 -5.08 14.77 -7.56
N GLY A 127 -5.01 14.86 -8.88
CA GLY A 127 -4.29 15.92 -9.58
C GLY A 127 -5.07 17.21 -9.76
N ARG A 128 -6.33 17.28 -9.28
CA ARG A 128 -7.25 18.40 -9.53
C ARG A 128 -7.68 19.09 -8.25
N GLY A 129 -7.70 20.41 -8.25
CA GLY A 129 -8.15 21.23 -7.12
C GLY A 129 -7.73 22.67 -7.29
N MET A 130 -8.63 23.61 -6.99
CA MET A 130 -8.30 25.03 -7.07
C MET A 130 -7.37 25.43 -5.92
N GLY A 131 -6.28 26.12 -6.28
CA GLY A 131 -5.35 26.67 -5.30
C GLY A 131 -4.44 27.71 -5.93
N LYS A 132 -3.57 28.31 -5.11
CA LYS A 132 -2.55 29.25 -5.55
C LYS A 132 -1.19 28.59 -5.45
N CYS A 133 -0.40 28.65 -6.52
CA CYS A 133 0.95 28.12 -6.53
C CYS A 133 1.79 28.85 -5.47
N PRO A 134 2.35 28.16 -4.46
CA PRO A 134 3.10 28.81 -3.38
C PRO A 134 4.35 29.57 -3.84
N ALA A 135 4.92 29.19 -4.98
CA ALA A 135 6.11 29.84 -5.52
C ALA A 135 5.83 31.19 -6.21
N CYS A 136 4.72 31.32 -6.94
CA CYS A 136 4.46 32.49 -7.78
C CYS A 136 3.09 33.16 -7.57
N GLY A 137 2.24 32.61 -6.69
CA GLY A 137 0.91 33.14 -6.36
C GLY A 137 -0.18 32.95 -7.44
N ARG A 138 0.15 32.39 -8.61
CA ARG A 138 -0.83 32.16 -9.69
C ARG A 138 -1.87 31.12 -9.27
N GLU A 139 -3.11 31.37 -9.64
CA GLU A 139 -4.19 30.40 -9.49
C GLU A 139 -4.02 29.24 -10.48
N THR A 140 -4.33 28.03 -10.02
CA THR A 140 -4.20 26.79 -10.78
C THR A 140 -5.24 25.79 -10.31
N GLU A 141 -5.64 24.89 -11.21
CA GLU A 141 -6.45 23.70 -10.90
C GLU A 141 -5.59 22.44 -10.72
N ASN A 142 -4.28 22.56 -10.91
CA ASN A 142 -3.36 21.43 -10.84
C ASN A 142 -2.79 21.27 -9.43
N MET A 143 -2.96 20.06 -8.88
CA MET A 143 -2.40 19.63 -7.62
C MET A 143 -1.26 18.66 -7.88
N ALA A 144 -0.05 19.05 -7.50
CA ALA A 144 1.13 18.20 -7.59
C ALA A 144 1.33 17.42 -6.29
N ILE A 145 2.02 16.30 -6.40
CA ILE A 145 2.51 15.54 -5.26
C ILE A 145 3.99 15.83 -5.04
N MET A 146 4.35 16.10 -3.78
CA MET A 146 5.72 16.20 -3.29
C MET A 146 6.00 15.11 -2.26
N ALA A 147 7.17 14.47 -2.37
CA ALA A 147 7.63 13.48 -1.40
C ALA A 147 9.16 13.45 -1.32
N LYS A 148 9.71 12.98 -0.20
CA LYS A 148 11.12 12.60 -0.13
C LYS A 148 11.35 11.34 -0.97
N THR A 149 12.28 11.42 -1.90
CA THR A 149 12.68 10.29 -2.75
C THR A 149 13.81 9.51 -2.08
N TYR A 150 13.79 8.19 -2.24
CA TYR A 150 14.76 7.24 -1.68
C TYR A 150 15.93 7.00 -2.63
#